data_AF-A0A814ENZ1-F1
#
_entry.id   AF-A0A814ENZ1-F1
#
_cell.length_a   1.000
_cell.length_b   1.000
_cell.length_c   1.000
_cell.angle_alpha   90.00
_cell.angle_beta   90.00
_cell.angle_gamma   90.00
#
_symmetry.space_group_name_H-M   'P 1'
#
loop_
_entity.id
_entity.type
_entity.pdbx_description
1 polymer ?
#
loop_
_entity_poly.entity_id
_entity_poly.type
_entity_poly.pdbx_seq_one_letter_code
_entity_poly.pdbx_strand_id
1 'polypeptide(L)'
;MECLRVELFDLPDEIFLMIFKKLENVEILYSLMDVNMRFNQIVSDSIFTTQITLMKQRSSMELTSSLPNIVLDRFCLRILPKIHDNIKWLKLETLSMERILLAANNYSNLCQLDIFIMNKETDMHLFTGKLFDCYNHFNYLVVDRH
;
A
#
# COMPACT_ATOMS: atom_id res chain seq x y z
N MET A 1 -19.39 -13.40 -40.50
CA MET A 1 -19.14 -13.56 -39.05
C MET A 1 -18.26 -12.39 -38.65
N GLU A 2 -18.86 -11.29 -38.20
CA GLU A 2 -18.09 -10.14 -37.73
C GLU A 2 -17.59 -10.44 -36.32
N CYS A 3 -16.28 -10.45 -36.16
CA CYS A 3 -15.64 -10.58 -34.85
C CYS A 3 -15.87 -9.26 -34.12
N LEU A 4 -16.83 -9.21 -33.20
CA LEU A 4 -17.06 -8.06 -32.32
C LEU A 4 -15.77 -7.81 -31.53
N ARG A 5 -15.03 -6.75 -31.90
CA ARG A 5 -13.93 -6.23 -31.09
C ARG A 5 -14.55 -5.55 -29.88
N VAL A 6 -14.59 -6.26 -28.75
CA VAL A 6 -14.88 -5.66 -27.46
C VAL A 6 -13.63 -4.88 -27.05
N GLU A 7 -13.72 -3.57 -26.94
CA GLU A 7 -12.62 -2.78 -26.37
C GLU A 7 -12.59 -2.99 -24.86
N LEU A 8 -11.39 -2.98 -24.27
CA LEU A 8 -11.24 -3.22 -22.82
C LEU A 8 -12.10 -2.23 -22.00
N PHE A 9 -12.19 -0.98 -22.45
CA PHE A 9 -12.93 0.07 -21.77
C PHE A 9 -14.46 -0.07 -21.87
N ASP A 10 -14.97 -0.94 -22.75
CA ASP A 10 -16.40 -1.24 -22.86
C ASP A 10 -16.86 -2.30 -21.85
N LEU A 11 -15.91 -2.96 -21.17
CA LEU A 11 -16.25 -3.92 -20.13
C LEU A 11 -16.92 -3.21 -18.95
N PRO A 12 -17.89 -3.85 -18.27
CA PRO A 12 -18.56 -3.28 -17.10
C PRO A 12 -17.66 -3.36 -15.84
N ASP A 13 -17.96 -2.55 -14.82
CA ASP A 13 -17.12 -2.40 -13.61
C ASP A 13 -16.93 -3.71 -12.87
N GLU A 14 -17.95 -4.57 -12.86
CA GLU A 14 -17.94 -5.88 -12.20
C GLU A 14 -16.82 -6.78 -12.76
N ILE A 15 -16.56 -6.71 -14.07
CA ILE A 15 -15.50 -7.50 -14.70
C ILE A 15 -14.13 -6.96 -14.28
N PHE A 16 -13.96 -5.64 -14.23
CA PHE A 16 -12.73 -5.04 -13.71
C PHE A 16 -12.49 -5.41 -12.26
N LEU A 17 -13.52 -5.35 -11.41
CA LEU A 17 -13.44 -5.77 -10.01
C LEU A 17 -13.02 -7.24 -9.88
N MET A 18 -13.57 -8.12 -10.72
CA MET A 18 -13.18 -9.54 -10.74
C MET A 18 -11.71 -9.74 -11.11
N ILE A 19 -11.20 -8.97 -12.08
CA ILE A 19 -9.80 -9.03 -12.52
C ILE A 19 -8.89 -8.45 -11.43
N PHE A 20 -9.17 -7.25 -10.95
CA PHE A 20 -8.35 -6.53 -9.98
C PHE A 20 -8.26 -7.28 -8.66
N LYS A 21 -9.33 -7.95 -8.19
CA LYS A 21 -9.28 -8.80 -6.98
C LYS A 21 -8.30 -9.97 -7.06
N LYS A 22 -7.76 -10.30 -8.23
CA LYS A 22 -6.73 -11.33 -8.41
C LYS A 22 -5.30 -10.79 -8.33
N LEU A 23 -5.13 -9.47 -8.26
CA LEU A 23 -3.85 -8.79 -8.23
C LEU A 23 -3.57 -8.22 -6.84
N GLU A 24 -2.30 -7.91 -6.56
CA GLU A 24 -1.95 -7.24 -5.30
C GLU A 24 -2.42 -5.77 -5.33
N ASN A 25 -3.00 -5.30 -4.22
CA ASN A 25 -3.51 -3.92 -4.10
C ASN A 25 -2.45 -2.89 -4.49
N VAL A 26 -1.19 -3.11 -4.09
CA VAL A 26 -0.08 -2.22 -4.41
C VAL A 26 0.19 -2.11 -5.91
N GLU A 27 0.09 -3.23 -6.65
CA GLU A 27 0.31 -3.27 -8.09
C GLU A 27 -0.83 -2.60 -8.85
N ILE A 28 -2.07 -2.81 -8.40
CA ILE A 28 -3.27 -2.19 -8.98
C ILE A 28 -3.20 -0.68 -8.80
N LEU A 29 -2.99 -0.22 -7.57
CA LEU A 29 -2.93 1.21 -7.24
C LEU A 29 -1.76 1.88 -7.96
N TYR A 30 -0.58 1.26 -7.96
CA TYR A 30 0.55 1.78 -8.72
C TYR A 30 0.23 1.83 -10.21
N SER A 31 -0.33 0.79 -10.80
CA SER A 31 -0.48 0.71 -12.25
C SER A 31 -1.61 1.58 -12.78
N LEU A 32 -2.72 1.68 -12.05
CA LEU A 32 -3.98 2.23 -12.58
C LEU A 32 -4.34 3.61 -12.04
N MET A 33 -3.82 4.00 -10.87
CA MET A 33 -4.10 5.32 -10.31
C MET A 33 -3.53 6.41 -11.23
N ASP A 34 -4.38 7.39 -11.56
CA ASP A 34 -4.16 8.50 -12.48
C ASP A 34 -4.00 8.11 -13.96
N VAL A 35 -4.34 6.88 -14.34
CA VAL A 35 -4.36 6.46 -15.75
C VAL A 35 -5.68 6.81 -16.42
N ASN A 36 -6.79 6.58 -15.71
CA ASN A 36 -8.14 6.81 -16.24
C ASN A 36 -9.09 7.17 -15.09
N MET A 37 -10.02 8.11 -15.34
CA MET A 37 -10.95 8.59 -14.32
C MET A 37 -11.87 7.49 -13.76
N ARG A 38 -12.34 6.58 -14.62
CA ARG A 38 -13.15 5.42 -14.21
C ARG A 38 -12.34 4.47 -13.33
N PHE A 39 -11.10 4.16 -13.72
CA PHE A 39 -10.24 3.33 -12.88
C PHE A 39 -9.90 3.99 -11.55
N ASN A 40 -9.70 5.31 -11.51
CA ASN A 40 -9.49 6.02 -10.25
C ASN A 40 -10.65 5.80 -9.27
N GLN A 41 -11.89 5.80 -9.75
CA GLN A 41 -13.07 5.51 -8.93
C GLN A 41 -13.03 4.06 -8.41
N ILE A 42 -12.77 3.10 -9.30
CA ILE A 42 -12.74 1.68 -8.94
C ILE A 42 -11.62 1.36 -7.94
N VAL A 43 -10.40 1.82 -8.20
CA VAL A 43 -9.23 1.44 -7.38
C VAL A 43 -9.13 2.24 -6.07
N SER A 44 -9.83 3.37 -5.96
CA SER A 44 -9.94 4.11 -4.69
C SER A 44 -11.01 3.52 -3.75
N ASP A 45 -11.78 2.55 -4.22
CA ASP A 45 -12.78 1.87 -3.39
C ASP A 45 -12.12 1.15 -2.21
N SER A 46 -12.81 1.17 -1.08
CA SER A 46 -12.42 0.49 0.16
C SER A 46 -12.01 -0.97 -0.01
N ILE A 47 -12.56 -1.68 -1.00
CA ILE A 47 -12.20 -3.07 -1.34
C ILE A 47 -10.70 -3.22 -1.61
N PHE A 48 -10.07 -2.21 -2.24
CA PHE A 48 -8.64 -2.24 -2.57
C PHE A 48 -7.78 -1.41 -1.61
N THR A 49 -8.37 -0.46 -0.89
CA THR A 49 -7.61 0.50 -0.08
C THR A 49 -7.67 0.26 1.43
N THR A 50 -8.53 -0.63 1.93
CA THR A 50 -8.65 -0.89 3.38
C THR A 50 -7.37 -1.46 3.97
N GLN A 51 -6.69 -2.34 3.23
CA GLN A 51 -5.47 -3.00 3.65
C GLN A 51 -4.40 -2.79 2.59
N ILE A 52 -3.34 -2.07 2.96
CA ILE A 52 -2.24 -1.74 2.06
C ILE A 52 -0.96 -2.37 2.60
N THR A 53 -0.29 -3.15 1.75
CA THR A 53 1.06 -3.64 2.00
C THR A 53 2.04 -2.96 1.04
N LEU A 54 2.87 -2.06 1.58
CA LEU A 54 3.92 -1.36 0.85
C LEU A 54 5.25 -2.12 0.92
N MET A 55 5.17 -3.43 0.65
CA MET A 55 6.31 -4.32 0.57
C MET A 55 6.04 -5.34 -0.53
N LYS A 56 7.08 -5.81 -1.20
CA LYS A 56 6.95 -6.83 -2.24
C LYS A 56 6.90 -8.22 -1.64
N GLN A 57 5.85 -8.99 -1.92
CA GLN A 57 5.80 -10.41 -1.58
C GLN A 57 6.57 -11.21 -2.64
N ARG A 58 7.62 -11.95 -2.26
CA ARG A 58 8.40 -12.75 -3.23
C ARG A 58 7.98 -14.22 -3.33
N SER A 59 7.27 -14.78 -2.34
CA SER A 59 6.69 -16.15 -2.41
C SER A 59 5.77 -16.44 -1.21
N SER A 60 5.11 -17.59 -1.23
CA SER A 60 4.28 -18.09 -0.12
C SER A 60 5.06 -18.49 1.13
N MET A 61 6.40 -18.58 1.07
CA MET A 61 7.19 -19.11 2.18
C MET A 61 8.26 -18.18 2.72
N GLU A 62 8.85 -17.25 1.94
CA GLU A 62 9.84 -16.36 2.53
C GLU A 62 10.15 -15.10 1.71
N LEU A 63 10.44 -14.04 2.47
CA LEU A 63 11.00 -12.73 2.11
C LEU A 63 10.01 -11.76 1.45
N THR A 64 9.33 -10.99 2.30
CA THR A 64 8.92 -9.64 1.93
C THR A 64 10.20 -8.84 1.68
N SER A 65 10.25 -8.06 0.59
CA SER A 65 11.37 -7.16 0.29
C SER A 65 10.87 -5.73 0.13
N SER A 66 11.78 -4.77 0.29
CA SER A 66 11.51 -3.36 0.03
C SER A 66 10.89 -3.14 -1.35
N LEU A 67 9.96 -2.20 -1.43
CA LEU A 67 9.53 -1.68 -2.73
C LEU A 67 10.64 -0.79 -3.31
N PRO A 68 10.83 -0.77 -4.64
CA PRO A 68 11.76 0.18 -5.24
C PRO A 68 11.40 1.63 -4.87
N ASN A 69 12.40 2.48 -4.64
CA ASN A 69 12.19 3.88 -4.25
C ASN A 69 11.23 4.63 -5.19
N ILE A 70 11.35 4.40 -6.51
CA ILE A 70 10.47 5.02 -7.51
C ILE A 70 8.99 4.62 -7.34
N VAL A 71 8.73 3.39 -6.87
CA VAL A 71 7.37 2.92 -6.58
C VAL A 71 6.87 3.60 -5.32
N LEU A 72 7.67 3.57 -4.25
CA LEU A 72 7.32 4.22 -3.00
C LEU A 72 7.15 5.73 -3.19
N ASP A 73 7.92 6.40 -4.05
CA ASP A 73 7.85 7.86 -4.27
C ASP A 73 6.50 8.21 -4.88
N ARG A 74 6.05 7.40 -5.85
CA ARG A 74 4.72 7.55 -6.42
C ARG A 74 3.63 7.32 -5.37
N PHE A 75 3.80 6.33 -4.49
CA PHE A 75 2.86 6.13 -3.39
C PHE A 75 2.78 7.35 -2.49
N CYS A 76 3.91 7.83 -2.00
CA CYS A 76 3.99 8.96 -1.07
C CYS A 76 3.45 10.25 -1.69
N LEU A 77 3.79 10.55 -2.94
CA LEU A 77 3.47 11.84 -3.54
C LEU A 77 2.09 11.90 -4.21
N ARG A 78 1.55 10.75 -4.64
CA ARG A 78 0.36 10.74 -5.52
C ARG A 78 -0.77 9.85 -5.06
N ILE A 79 -0.47 8.69 -4.46
CA ILE A 79 -1.51 7.68 -4.17
C ILE A 79 -2.01 7.84 -2.74
N LEU A 80 -1.12 7.79 -1.76
CA LEU A 80 -1.47 7.87 -0.33
C LEU A 80 -2.28 9.14 0.01
N PRO A 81 -1.95 10.34 -0.51
CA PRO A 81 -2.77 11.54 -0.30
C PRO A 81 -4.23 11.42 -0.73
N LYS A 82 -4.57 10.45 -1.60
CA LYS A 82 -5.93 10.26 -2.13
C LYS A 82 -6.70 9.15 -1.43
N ILE A 83 -6.00 8.18 -0.84
CA ILE A 83 -6.62 6.97 -0.30
C ILE A 83 -6.45 6.81 1.21
N HIS A 84 -5.70 7.70 1.87
CA HIS A 84 -5.34 7.53 3.29
C HIS A 84 -6.54 7.37 4.22
N ASP A 85 -7.65 8.04 3.93
CA ASP A 85 -8.89 7.93 4.73
C ASP A 85 -9.50 6.54 4.65
N ASN A 86 -9.22 5.76 3.61
CA ASN A 86 -9.76 4.40 3.52
C ASN A 86 -8.85 3.36 4.17
N ILE A 87 -7.59 3.71 4.47
CA ILE A 87 -6.60 2.75 4.98
C ILE A 87 -6.88 2.47 6.45
N LYS A 88 -7.23 1.22 6.74
CA LYS A 88 -7.38 0.73 8.12
C LYS A 88 -6.16 -0.02 8.59
N TRP A 89 -5.54 -0.80 7.71
CA TRP A 89 -4.32 -1.56 8.01
C TRP A 89 -3.22 -1.21 7.02
N LEU A 90 -2.05 -0.85 7.55
CA LEU A 90 -0.88 -0.49 6.78
C LEU A 90 0.30 -1.35 7.19
N LYS A 91 0.94 -1.96 6.19
CA LYS A 91 2.12 -2.81 6.38
C LYS A 91 3.28 -2.25 5.58
N LEU A 92 4.39 -1.96 6.25
CA LEU A 92 5.55 -1.28 5.65
C LEU A 92 6.87 -1.71 6.29
N GLU A 93 7.98 -1.34 5.66
CA GLU A 93 9.31 -1.53 6.23
C GLU A 93 9.81 -0.31 6.99
N THR A 94 10.62 -0.53 8.02
CA THR A 94 11.13 0.52 8.93
C THR A 94 11.79 1.69 8.18
N LEU A 95 12.64 1.40 7.18
CA LEU A 95 13.37 2.44 6.44
C LEU A 95 12.46 3.38 5.64
N SER A 96 11.28 2.91 5.25
CA SER A 96 10.30 3.69 4.48
C SER A 96 9.23 4.34 5.36
N MET A 97 9.18 3.97 6.65
CA MET A 97 8.11 4.33 7.58
C MET A 97 7.89 5.84 7.65
N GLU A 98 8.93 6.61 7.96
CA GLU A 98 8.81 8.07 8.12
C GLU A 98 8.19 8.70 6.87
N ARG A 99 8.68 8.31 5.69
CA ARG A 99 8.21 8.85 4.42
C ARG A 99 6.77 8.48 4.11
N ILE A 100 6.33 7.29 4.47
CA ILE A 100 4.96 6.82 4.26
C ILE A 100 4.00 7.48 5.25
N LEU A 101 4.41 7.61 6.51
CA LEU A 101 3.58 8.22 7.55
C LEU A 101 3.42 9.73 7.33
N LEU A 102 4.46 10.40 6.81
CA LEU A 102 4.41 11.82 6.43
C LEU A 102 3.76 12.07 5.07
N ALA A 103 3.55 11.04 4.25
CA ALA A 103 2.99 11.20 2.90
C ALA A 103 1.52 11.65 2.91
N ALA A 104 0.77 11.32 3.96
CA ALA A 104 -0.61 11.71 4.11
C ALA A 104 -0.74 12.61 5.34
N ASN A 105 -1.63 13.62 5.25
CA ASN A 105 -1.82 14.57 6.34
C ASN A 105 -2.34 13.89 7.61
N ASN A 106 -3.21 12.88 7.47
CA ASN A 106 -3.76 12.15 8.61
C ASN A 106 -4.35 10.80 8.17
N TYR A 107 -3.88 9.69 8.76
CA TYR A 107 -4.49 8.38 8.57
C TYR A 107 -5.63 8.16 9.58
N SER A 108 -6.73 8.91 9.44
CA SER A 108 -7.77 8.99 10.48
C SER A 108 -8.49 7.67 10.79
N ASN A 109 -8.49 6.73 9.84
CA ASN A 109 -9.14 5.42 9.97
C ASN A 109 -8.15 4.27 10.19
N LEU A 110 -6.85 4.57 10.32
CA LEU A 110 -5.84 3.55 10.56
C LEU A 110 -6.03 2.98 11.97
N CYS A 111 -6.11 1.65 12.06
CA CYS A 111 -6.28 0.93 13.32
C CYS A 111 -5.12 -0.05 13.57
N GLN A 112 -4.38 -0.42 12.54
CA GLN A 112 -3.26 -1.35 12.64
C GLN A 112 -2.10 -0.92 11.74
N LEU A 113 -0.90 -0.94 12.29
CA LEU A 113 0.34 -0.62 11.61
C LEU A 113 1.37 -1.71 11.90
N ASP A 114 1.71 -2.47 10.86
CA ASP A 114 2.69 -3.54 10.94
C ASP A 114 4.01 -3.05 10.31
N ILE A 115 5.07 -3.00 11.12
CA ILE A 115 6.39 -2.52 10.70
C ILE A 115 7.37 -3.68 10.64
N PHE A 116 8.03 -3.83 9.48
CA PHE A 116 8.99 -4.89 9.21
C PHE A 116 10.42 -4.35 9.30
N ILE A 117 11.19 -4.94 10.22
CA ILE A 117 12.62 -4.71 10.37
C ILE A 117 13.34 -5.66 9.41
N MET A 118 13.98 -5.09 8.40
CA MET A 118 14.72 -5.85 7.39
C MET A 118 16.21 -5.92 7.75
N ASN A 119 16.73 -4.94 8.50
CA ASN A 119 18.11 -4.91 8.98
C ASN A 119 18.18 -4.50 10.45
N LYS A 120 18.24 -5.50 11.35
CA LYS A 120 18.22 -5.30 12.80
C LYS A 120 19.26 -4.32 13.33
N GLU A 121 20.47 -4.29 12.75
CA GLU A 121 21.55 -3.40 13.23
C GLU A 121 21.29 -1.93 12.89
N THR A 122 20.68 -1.65 11.74
CA THR A 122 20.41 -0.27 11.29
C THR A 122 19.06 0.24 11.83
N ASP A 123 18.08 -0.65 11.94
CA ASP A 123 16.69 -0.30 12.26
C ASP A 123 16.45 -0.11 13.76
N MET A 124 17.18 -0.82 14.64
CA MET A 124 17.05 -0.70 16.10
C MET A 124 17.29 0.73 16.61
N HIS A 125 18.20 1.48 15.97
CA HIS A 125 18.49 2.86 16.35
C HIS A 125 17.30 3.81 16.13
N LEU A 126 16.45 3.54 15.14
CA LEU A 126 15.25 4.35 14.83
C LEU A 126 14.20 4.26 15.95
N PHE A 127 14.11 3.12 16.63
CA PHE A 127 13.17 2.91 17.74
C PHE A 127 13.69 3.37 19.10
N THR A 128 15.00 3.61 19.24
CA THR A 128 15.59 4.20 20.45
C THR A 128 15.54 5.74 20.48
N GLY A 129 15.11 6.38 19.38
CA GLY A 129 15.04 7.83 19.22
C GLY A 129 13.62 8.41 19.32
N LYS A 130 13.54 9.75 19.40
CA LYS A 130 12.35 10.63 19.58
C LYS A 130 11.12 10.39 18.69
N LEU A 131 11.18 9.46 17.73
CA LEU A 131 10.03 9.11 16.88
C LEU A 131 8.95 8.33 17.65
N PHE A 132 9.29 7.65 18.75
CA PHE A 132 8.35 6.83 19.52
C PHE A 132 7.21 7.62 20.19
N ASP A 133 7.40 8.92 20.48
CA ASP A 133 6.42 9.72 21.22
C ASP A 133 5.19 10.11 20.37
N CYS A 134 5.31 10.15 19.03
CA CYS A 134 4.22 10.60 18.14
C CYS A 134 3.20 9.50 17.79
N TYR A 135 3.50 8.24 18.11
CA TYR A 135 2.89 7.11 17.42
C TYR A 135 2.14 6.14 18.34
N ASN A 136 2.09 6.41 19.65
CA ASN A 136 1.53 5.56 20.71
C ASN A 136 0.00 5.31 20.67
N HIS A 137 -0.69 5.51 19.55
CA HIS A 137 -2.12 5.22 19.41
C HIS A 137 -2.43 4.00 18.52
N PHE A 138 -1.42 3.31 17.99
CA PHE A 138 -1.61 2.12 17.16
C PHE A 138 -1.10 0.87 17.90
N ASN A 139 -1.83 -0.24 17.74
CA ASN A 139 -1.33 -1.54 18.14
C ASN A 139 -0.20 -1.93 17.19
N TYR A 140 1.06 -1.77 17.63
CA TYR A 140 2.22 -2.20 16.86
C TYR A 140 2.52 -3.67 17.14
N LEU A 141 2.59 -4.46 16.08
CA LEU A 141 3.26 -5.76 16.12
C LEU A 141 4.61 -5.61 15.44
N VAL A 142 5.68 -5.52 16.24
CA VAL A 142 7.04 -5.64 15.72
C VAL A 142 7.30 -7.13 15.48
N VAL A 143 7.39 -7.53 14.21
CA VAL A 143 7.67 -8.91 13.84
C VAL A 143 9.18 -9.06 13.66
N ASP A 144 9.86 -9.47 14.75
CA ASP A 144 11.27 -9.83 14.73
C ASP A 144 11.47 -11.19 14.05
N ARG A 145 12.32 -11.27 13.03
CA ARG A 145 12.79 -12.55 12.49
C ARG A 145 14.23 -12.81 12.95
N HIS A 146 14.43 -13.97 13.58
CA HIS A 146 15.75 -14.55 13.89
C HIS A 146 16.20 -15.45 12.75
#